data_AF-Q5W5P9-F1
#
_entry.id   AF-Q5W5P9-F1
#
_cell.length_a   1.000
_cell.length_b   1.000
_cell.length_c   1.000
_cell.angle_alpha   90.00
_cell.angle_beta   90.00
_cell.angle_gamma   90.00
#
_symmetry.space_group_name_H-M   'P 1'
#
loop_
_entity.id
_entity.type
_entity.pdbx_description
1 polymer ?
#
loop_
_entity_poly.entity_id
_entity_poly.type
_entity_poly.pdbx_seq_one_letter_code
_entity_poly.pdbx_strand_id
1 'polypeptide(L)'
;ELGVMNAERLNKDPAFLQQQKAAVDTFCRHNAQIWDSSVRDKAVKPMVTLSSVKQAEGNHPAVLMCSAYDFYPEKIKVSWLRDGKLMTTDVTSTMEMADGD
;
A
#
# COMPACT_ATOMS: atom_id res chain seq x y z
N GLU A 1 -24.48 20.32 17.56
CA GLU A 1 -25.94 20.11 17.45
C GLU A 1 -26.40 19.56 16.10
N LEU A 2 -25.96 20.09 14.95
CA LEU A 2 -26.40 19.65 13.62
C LEU A 2 -26.29 18.13 13.35
N GLY A 3 -25.21 17.48 13.81
CA GLY A 3 -25.04 16.02 13.66
C GLY A 3 -26.11 15.21 14.39
N VAL A 4 -26.57 15.67 15.56
CA VAL A 4 -27.61 15.01 16.35
C VAL A 4 -28.95 15.12 15.64
N MET A 5 -29.31 16.32 15.17
CA MET A 5 -30.56 16.54 14.42
C MET A 5 -30.63 15.69 13.15
N ASN A 6 -29.51 15.58 12.42
CA ASN A 6 -29.44 14.73 11.23
C ASN A 6 -29.57 13.25 11.57
N ALA A 7 -28.90 12.79 12.63
CA ALA A 7 -29.01 11.41 13.08
C ALA A 7 -30.45 11.07 13.49
N GLU A 8 -31.11 11.91 14.29
CA GLU A 8 -32.50 11.68 14.69
C GLU A 8 -33.46 11.64 13.49
N ARG A 9 -33.25 12.50 12.49
CA ARG A 9 -34.06 12.51 11.26
C ARG A 9 -33.85 11.23 10.44
N LEU A 10 -32.59 10.86 10.17
CA LEU A 10 -32.27 9.69 9.35
C LEU A 10 -32.63 8.36 10.03
N ASN A 11 -32.49 8.28 11.36
CA ASN A 11 -32.84 7.09 12.13
C ASN A 11 -34.35 6.85 12.22
N LYS A 12 -35.19 7.84 11.91
CA LYS A 12 -36.66 7.71 11.87
C LYS A 12 -37.19 7.32 10.49
N ASP A 13 -36.35 7.25 9.46
CA ASP A 13 -36.73 6.84 8.11
C ASP A 13 -36.43 5.35 7.88
N PRO A 14 -37.45 4.47 7.91
CA PRO A 14 -37.25 3.02 7.74
C PRO A 14 -36.79 2.64 6.33
N ALA A 15 -37.17 3.41 5.29
CA ALA A 15 -36.75 3.13 3.93
C ALA A 15 -35.25 3.44 3.75
N PHE A 16 -34.80 4.57 4.30
CA PHE A 16 -33.38 4.91 4.34
C PHE A 16 -32.57 3.85 5.09
N LEU A 17 -33.02 3.43 6.28
CA LEU A 17 -32.33 2.41 7.07
C LEU A 17 -32.25 1.05 6.34
N GLN A 18 -33.32 0.65 5.65
CA GLN A 18 -33.33 -0.58 4.86
C GLN A 18 -32.35 -0.50 3.68
N GLN A 19 -32.32 0.64 2.98
CA GLN A 19 -31.39 0.88 1.88
C GLN A 19 -29.93 0.80 2.35
N GLN A 20 -29.60 1.44 3.48
CA GLN A 20 -28.24 1.42 4.02
C GLN A 20 -27.79 0.02 4.43
N LYS A 21 -28.68 -0.80 4.99
CA LYS A 21 -28.37 -2.21 5.29
C LYS A 21 -28.12 -3.01 4.01
N ALA A 22 -28.95 -2.82 2.99
CA ALA A 22 -28.83 -3.53 1.71
C ALA A 22 -27.58 -3.10 0.90
N ALA A 23 -27.05 -1.89 1.13
CA ALA A 23 -25.89 -1.36 0.42
C ALA A 23 -24.62 -2.20 0.60
N VAL A 24 -24.47 -2.94 1.72
CA VAL A 24 -23.34 -3.83 1.93
C VAL A 24 -23.22 -4.87 0.82
N ASP A 25 -24.34 -5.49 0.43
CA ASP A 25 -24.31 -6.54 -0.59
C ASP A 25 -24.55 -6.00 -1.99
N THR A 26 -25.46 -5.03 -2.14
CA THR A 26 -25.86 -4.49 -3.46
C THR A 26 -24.86 -3.49 -4.03
N PHE A 27 -24.16 -2.75 -3.18
CA PHE A 27 -23.17 -1.76 -3.61
C PHE A 27 -21.76 -2.21 -3.26
N CYS A 28 -21.44 -2.43 -1.98
CA CYS A 28 -20.04 -2.66 -1.57
C CYS A 28 -19.50 -3.98 -2.10
N ARG A 29 -20.16 -5.11 -1.81
CA ARG A 29 -19.70 -6.45 -2.25
C ARG A 29 -19.74 -6.58 -3.77
N HIS A 30 -20.85 -6.17 -4.38
CA HIS A 30 -21.01 -6.22 -5.84
C HIS A 30 -19.89 -5.44 -6.57
N ASN A 31 -19.65 -4.19 -6.19
CA ASN A 31 -18.59 -3.41 -6.83
C ASN A 31 -17.20 -3.94 -6.46
N ALA A 32 -16.94 -4.33 -5.21
CA ALA A 32 -15.66 -4.92 -4.83
C ALA A 32 -15.31 -6.12 -5.72
N GLN A 33 -16.27 -7.00 -5.99
CA GLN A 33 -16.08 -8.16 -6.88
C GLN A 33 -15.80 -7.76 -8.33
N ILE A 34 -16.44 -6.70 -8.84
CA ILE A 34 -16.16 -6.18 -10.19
C ILE A 34 -14.70 -5.69 -10.29
N TRP A 35 -14.18 -5.09 -9.22
CA TRP A 35 -12.82 -4.51 -9.20
C TRP A 35 -11.74 -5.45 -8.67
N ASP A 36 -12.07 -6.67 -8.23
CA ASP A 36 -11.11 -7.61 -7.63
C ASP A 36 -9.91 -7.85 -8.56
N SER A 37 -10.12 -8.08 -9.86
CA SER A 37 -9.02 -8.32 -10.81
C SER A 37 -8.05 -7.15 -10.99
N SER A 38 -8.53 -5.92 -10.74
CA SER A 38 -7.75 -4.68 -10.92
C SER A 38 -7.17 -4.12 -9.63
N VAL A 39 -7.64 -4.60 -8.47
CA VAL A 39 -7.23 -4.09 -7.15
C VAL A 39 -6.74 -5.23 -6.27
N ARG A 40 -7.57 -6.23 -5.99
CA ARG A 40 -7.21 -7.32 -5.08
C ARG A 40 -6.21 -8.30 -5.67
N ASP A 41 -6.46 -8.71 -6.91
CA ASP A 41 -5.68 -9.75 -7.59
C ASP A 41 -4.57 -9.17 -8.48
N LYS A 42 -4.56 -7.84 -8.66
CA LYS A 42 -3.51 -7.15 -9.40
C LYS A 42 -2.18 -7.40 -8.70
N ALA A 43 -1.19 -7.83 -9.47
CA ALA A 43 0.18 -7.99 -9.01
C ALA A 43 1.12 -7.48 -10.09
N VAL A 44 1.99 -6.54 -9.73
CA VAL A 44 2.98 -5.96 -10.63
C VAL A 44 4.36 -6.23 -10.02
N LYS A 45 5.26 -6.79 -10.83
CA LYS A 45 6.62 -7.10 -10.39
C LYS A 45 7.42 -5.81 -10.22
N PRO A 46 8.25 -5.69 -9.17
CA PRO A 46 9.09 -4.52 -9.00
C PRO A 46 10.13 -4.40 -10.09
N MET A 47 10.36 -3.16 -10.51
CA MET A 47 11.57 -2.78 -11.20
C MET A 47 12.66 -2.50 -10.16
N VAL A 48 13.80 -3.17 -10.27
CA VAL A 48 14.88 -3.08 -9.28
C VAL A 48 16.14 -2.52 -9.92
N THR A 49 16.69 -1.48 -9.30
CA THR A 49 17.96 -0.87 -9.68
C THR A 49 18.95 -0.98 -8.53
N LEU A 50 20.16 -1.46 -8.84
CA LEU A 50 21.27 -1.52 -7.89
C LEU A 50 22.32 -0.48 -8.27
N SER A 51 22.65 0.42 -7.35
CA SER A 51 23.66 1.46 -7.57
C SER A 51 24.65 1.56 -6.42
N SER A 52 25.86 2.06 -6.72
CA SER A 52 26.87 2.41 -5.73
C SER A 52 26.79 3.91 -5.47
N VAL A 53 26.51 4.30 -4.22
CA VAL A 53 26.28 5.69 -3.85
C VAL A 53 27.35 6.13 -2.86
N LYS A 54 27.99 7.27 -3.13
CA LYS A 54 28.86 7.96 -2.17
C LYS A 54 28.05 9.06 -1.50
N GLN A 55 28.11 9.13 -0.18
CA GLN A 55 27.50 10.24 0.55
C GLN A 55 28.24 11.55 0.23
N ALA A 56 27.50 12.65 0.12
CA ALA A 56 28.01 13.94 -0.36
C ALA A 56 29.09 14.55 0.55
N GLU A 57 29.09 14.21 1.83
CA GLU A 57 30.02 14.75 2.83
C GLU A 57 30.79 13.60 3.50
N GLY A 58 32.07 13.45 3.14
CA GLY A 58 33.02 12.61 3.89
C GLY A 58 33.74 11.53 3.08
N ASN A 59 34.86 11.06 3.64
CA ASN A 59 35.71 9.99 3.09
C ASN A 59 35.11 8.59 3.35
N HIS A 60 33.78 8.49 3.39
CA HIS A 60 33.07 7.26 3.71
C HIS A 60 33.11 6.30 2.51
N PRO A 61 33.23 4.98 2.75
CA PRO A 61 33.07 3.99 1.70
C PRO A 61 31.72 4.12 0.99
N ALA A 62 31.67 3.81 -0.29
CA ALA A 62 30.42 3.78 -1.04
C ALA A 62 29.49 2.71 -0.45
N VAL A 63 28.19 3.02 -0.39
CA VAL A 63 27.14 2.07 0.01
C VAL A 63 26.42 1.55 -1.23
N LEU A 64 25.93 0.32 -1.16
CA LEU A 64 25.04 -0.21 -2.18
C LEU A 64 23.60 0.23 -1.88
N MET A 65 22.96 0.84 -2.85
CA MET A 65 21.56 1.25 -2.78
C MET A 65 20.76 0.36 -3.74
N CYS A 66 19.81 -0.39 -3.17
CA CYS A 66 18.81 -1.14 -3.91
C CYS A 66 17.52 -0.32 -3.90
N SER A 67 17.05 0.06 -5.08
CA SER A 67 15.81 0.81 -5.23
C SER A 67 14.80 -0.04 -6.00
N ALA A 68 13.61 -0.21 -5.42
CA ALA A 68 12.51 -0.99 -5.99
C ALA A 68 11.32 -0.07 -6.26
N TYR A 69 10.80 -0.12 -7.48
CA TYR A 69 9.77 0.78 -7.99
C TYR A 69 8.66 0.01 -8.73
N ASP A 70 7.55 0.69 -9.00
CA ASP A 70 6.46 0.26 -9.89
C ASP A 70 5.91 -1.14 -9.56
N PHE A 71 5.80 -1.45 -8.27
CA PHE A 71 5.27 -2.72 -7.80
C PHE A 71 3.94 -2.55 -7.09
N TYR A 72 3.13 -3.61 -7.16
CA TYR A 72 1.85 -3.66 -6.48
C TYR A 72 1.58 -5.12 -6.05
N PRO A 73 1.03 -5.37 -4.85
CA PRO A 73 0.62 -4.42 -3.80
C PRO A 73 1.79 -3.82 -3.01
N GLU A 74 1.52 -2.94 -2.04
CA GLU A 74 2.53 -2.15 -1.29
C GLU A 74 3.60 -3.00 -0.57
N LYS A 75 3.29 -4.26 -0.23
CA LYS A 75 4.15 -5.06 0.64
C LYS A 75 5.25 -5.72 -0.17
N ILE A 76 6.50 -5.38 0.15
CA ILE A 76 7.69 -5.97 -0.45
C ILE A 76 8.65 -6.47 0.64
N LYS A 77 9.51 -7.42 0.28
CA LYS A 77 10.63 -7.85 1.13
C LYS A 77 11.92 -7.77 0.32
N VAL A 78 12.86 -6.95 0.78
CA VAL A 78 14.19 -6.82 0.20
C VAL A 78 15.22 -7.40 1.17
N SER A 79 16.17 -8.17 0.66
CA SER A 79 17.24 -8.79 1.44
C SER A 79 18.56 -8.75 0.71
N TRP A 80 19.64 -8.53 1.44
CA TRP A 80 21.00 -8.56 0.91
C TRP A 80 21.67 -9.89 1.18
N LEU A 81 22.43 -10.38 0.19
CA LEU A 81 23.24 -11.57 0.33
C LEU A 81 24.69 -11.22 0.00
N ARG A 82 25.63 -11.78 0.76
CA ARG A 82 27.06 -11.76 0.47
C ARG A 82 27.52 -13.20 0.33
N ASP A 83 28.01 -13.56 -0.86
CA ASP A 83 28.42 -14.92 -1.19
C ASP A 83 27.33 -15.97 -0.87
N GLY A 84 26.07 -15.62 -1.16
CA GLY A 84 24.91 -16.46 -0.89
C GLY A 84 24.44 -16.52 0.57
N LYS A 85 25.10 -15.83 1.50
CA LYS A 85 24.71 -15.76 2.91
C LYS A 85 23.92 -14.48 3.19
N LEU A 86 22.79 -14.61 3.88
CA LEU A 86 21.94 -13.48 4.27
C LEU A 86 22.72 -12.49 5.14
N MET A 87 22.67 -11.23 4.78
CA MET A 87 23.19 -10.12 5.58
C MET A 87 22.07 -9.50 6.40
N THR A 88 22.28 -9.41 7.72
CA THR A 88 21.34 -8.77 8.66
C THR A 88 21.95 -7.57 9.38
N THR A 89 23.27 -7.40 9.31
CA THR A 89 23.99 -6.25 9.87
C THR A 89 24.26 -5.22 8.79
N ASP A 90 24.32 -3.94 9.17
CA ASP A 90 24.67 -2.82 8.29
C ASP A 90 23.75 -2.65 7.06
N VAL A 91 22.49 -3.08 7.18
CA VAL A 91 21.43 -2.89 6.19
C VAL A 91 20.38 -1.95 6.77
N THR A 92 20.02 -0.93 5.99
CA THR A 92 18.91 -0.03 6.31
C THR A 92 17.91 -0.02 5.15
N SER A 93 16.64 0.20 5.47
CA SER A 93 15.55 0.33 4.51
C SER A 93 14.74 1.58 4.82
N THR A 94 14.21 2.21 3.78
CA THR A 94 13.18 3.23 3.90
C THR A 94 11.80 2.56 3.96
N MET A 95 10.79 3.29 4.45
CA MET A 95 9.40 2.87 4.30
C MET A 95 9.00 2.92 2.82
N GLU A 96 8.08 2.06 2.44
CA GLU A 96 7.43 2.09 1.14
C GLU A 96 6.63 3.40 0.98
N MET A 97 6.65 3.99 -0.21
CA MET A 97 5.95 5.22 -0.52
C MET A 97 5.03 4.99 -1.72
N ALA A 98 3.75 5.32 -1.57
CA ALA A 98 2.79 5.27 -2.66
C ALA A 98 3.06 6.42 -3.64
N ASP A 99 3.14 6.09 -4.92
CA ASP A 99 3.24 6.99 -6.07
C ASP A 99 1.86 7.52 -6.52
N GLY A 100 0.80 6.75 -6.29
CA GLY A 100 -0.59 7.15 -6.48
C GLY A 100 -1.14 6.91 -7.88
N ASP A 101 -0.54 5.99 -8.65
CA ASP A 101 -0.99 5.57 -9.98
C ASP A 101 -1.95 4.36 -10.00
#